data_AF-A0A0N0CYX9-F1
#
_entry.id   AF-A0A0N0CYX9-F1
#
_cell.length_a   1.000
_cell.length_b   1.000
_cell.length_c   1.000
_cell.angle_alpha   90.00
_cell.angle_beta   90.00
_cell.angle_gamma   90.00
#
_symmetry.space_group_name_H-M   'P 1'
#
loop_
_entity.id
_entity.type
_entity.pdbx_description
1 polymer ?
#
loop_
_entity_poly.entity_id
_entity_poly.type
_entity_poly.pdbx_seq_one_letter_code
_entity_poly.pdbx_strand_id
1 'polypeptide(L)'
;METITLKENALLLEKHIEKVKGQFTLNDAAAITGVAVEQARESLNELMSKYICHLQVSENGDLIYDFGSSPTRRGEKSFAEILDGIKNWLWKAFKIFFKAWITVTLVVYFVIFVLLLIAIIIGLTAANKDDDRKSSGGGAMFRLIGDVFYAIFRWNTITGGTYYQKDQYGQPYKHYKPIESQIFKTNSTDPKAKKNFISAVYDFVFGPPRVEIEPFENQKEVAAYARQNKGVMILPEFKALAGWNNDEAQEFMTDCIGRFNGSAEISPNAVLYADFYDLTRSKTQAQDGKIEWYWNEYEPEYELTGNTTGKNAGVIAMNAFNLIFASLCLVDGIDTIYNGKVGLFTEMIEPYVVLYGLGVVPFLFSTIFFLVPVLRYFSLIPKRNKRRLNNIKKRLVKVIYQQGVSKDLSLDEIVSQVNQGDVEKLSKPEVQSMMSKLIIDWGGEAIPQDDGTVRYQFIQLREELQEIRNIRATRDGKSDLGNIYMDTGKL
;
A
#
# COMPACT_ATOMS: atom_id res chain seq x y z
N MET A 1 13.98 -24.13 44.86
CA MET A 1 13.05 -23.20 44.19
C MET A 1 13.13 -23.51 42.72
N GLU A 2 12.08 -24.06 42.13
CA GLU A 2 11.99 -24.21 40.68
C GLU A 2 11.88 -22.81 40.08
N THR A 3 12.85 -22.43 39.25
CA THR A 3 12.75 -21.23 38.43
C THR A 3 11.83 -21.54 37.25
N ILE A 4 10.55 -21.17 37.39
CA ILE A 4 9.58 -21.24 36.32
C ILE A 4 10.02 -20.29 35.20
N THR A 5 9.98 -20.76 33.96
CA THR A 5 10.38 -19.97 32.79
C THR A 5 9.32 -18.91 32.46
N LEU A 6 9.73 -17.82 31.78
CA LEU A 6 8.82 -16.76 31.32
C LEU A 6 7.62 -17.32 30.54
N LYS A 7 7.85 -18.31 29.67
CA LYS A 7 6.80 -18.96 28.88
C LYS A 7 5.80 -19.74 29.73
N GLU A 8 6.28 -20.41 30.77
CA GLU A 8 5.41 -21.12 31.71
C GLU A 8 4.57 -20.16 32.53
N ASN A 9 5.13 -19.01 32.96
CA ASN A 9 4.37 -17.96 33.65
C ASN A 9 3.29 -17.35 32.76
N ALA A 10 3.61 -17.02 31.50
CA ALA A 10 2.63 -16.54 30.54
C ALA A 10 1.52 -17.57 30.27
N LEU A 11 1.85 -18.86 30.21
CA LEU A 11 0.87 -19.94 30.06
C LEU A 11 -0.04 -20.10 31.30
N LEU A 12 0.49 -19.88 32.51
CA LEU A 12 -0.29 -19.87 33.74
C LEU A 12 -1.32 -18.74 33.75
N LEU A 13 -0.92 -17.54 33.32
CA LEU A 13 -1.84 -16.40 33.15
C LEU A 13 -2.89 -16.70 32.07
N GLU A 14 -2.48 -17.28 30.93
CA GLU A 14 -3.39 -17.67 29.84
C GLU A 14 -4.51 -18.60 30.32
N LYS A 15 -4.18 -19.59 31.16
CA LYS A 15 -5.16 -20.50 31.77
C LYS A 15 -6.12 -19.81 32.76
N HIS A 16 -5.77 -18.63 33.26
CA HIS A 16 -6.58 -17.87 34.20
C HIS A 16 -7.39 -16.74 33.54
N ILE A 17 -7.18 -16.47 32.24
CA ILE A 17 -7.90 -15.43 31.48
C ILE A 17 -9.42 -15.52 31.69
N GLU A 18 -10.01 -16.71 31.52
CA GLU A 18 -11.47 -16.88 31.66
C GLU A 18 -11.98 -16.58 33.07
N LYS A 19 -11.20 -16.93 34.11
CA LYS A 19 -11.59 -16.75 35.52
C LYS A 19 -11.65 -15.29 35.92
N VAL A 20 -10.76 -14.46 35.39
CA VAL A 20 -10.71 -13.01 35.64
C VAL A 20 -11.41 -12.20 34.54
N LYS A 21 -12.20 -12.86 33.67
CA LYS A 21 -12.90 -12.24 32.54
C LYS A 21 -11.97 -11.47 31.59
N GLY A 22 -10.69 -11.87 31.51
CA GLY A 22 -9.68 -11.27 30.66
C GLY A 22 -8.99 -10.03 31.21
N GLN A 23 -9.33 -9.59 32.43
CA GLN A 23 -8.77 -8.38 33.02
C GLN A 23 -7.74 -8.72 34.10
N PHE A 24 -6.53 -8.18 33.96
CA PHE A 24 -5.46 -8.35 34.93
C PHE A 24 -4.92 -6.99 35.35
N THR A 25 -4.70 -6.79 36.65
CA THR A 25 -3.67 -5.85 37.10
C THR A 25 -2.31 -6.55 37.17
N LEU A 26 -1.24 -5.76 37.24
CA LEU A 26 0.10 -6.31 37.46
C LEU A 26 0.19 -7.12 38.76
N ASN A 27 -0.53 -6.66 39.79
CA ASN A 27 -0.58 -7.32 41.09
C ASN A 27 -1.37 -8.64 41.04
N ASP A 28 -2.46 -8.70 40.25
CA ASP A 28 -3.19 -9.95 40.02
C ASP A 28 -2.31 -10.98 39.31
N ALA A 29 -1.55 -10.54 38.29
CA ALA A 29 -0.64 -11.42 37.57
C ALA A 29 0.45 -12.01 38.49
N ALA A 30 1.01 -11.18 39.38
CA ALA A 30 1.98 -11.64 40.39
C ALA A 30 1.34 -12.60 41.40
N ALA A 31 0.13 -12.30 41.89
CA ALA A 31 -0.59 -13.15 42.84
C ALA A 31 -0.97 -14.53 42.26
N ILE A 32 -1.33 -14.58 40.97
CA ILE A 32 -1.70 -15.81 40.27
C ILE A 32 -0.48 -16.70 39.99
N THR A 33 0.62 -16.09 39.58
CA THR A 33 1.84 -16.83 39.15
C THR A 33 2.80 -17.11 40.31
N GLY A 34 2.72 -16.35 41.40
CA GLY A 34 3.63 -16.43 42.54
C GLY A 34 5.03 -15.83 42.26
N VAL A 35 5.19 -15.09 41.17
CA VAL A 35 6.47 -14.49 40.75
C VAL A 35 6.60 -13.04 41.21
N ALA A 36 7.81 -12.48 41.10
CA ALA A 36 8.03 -11.07 41.37
C ALA A 36 7.24 -10.19 40.40
N VAL A 37 6.81 -9.01 40.86
CA VAL A 37 6.02 -8.04 40.08
C VAL A 37 6.66 -7.75 38.71
N GLU A 38 7.98 -7.61 38.64
CA GLU A 38 8.67 -7.39 37.36
C GLU A 38 8.62 -8.61 36.42
N GLN A 39 8.70 -9.83 36.94
CA GLN A 39 8.53 -11.05 36.13
C GLN A 39 7.07 -11.22 35.66
N ALA A 40 6.11 -10.77 36.46
CA ALA A 40 4.70 -10.74 36.07
C ALA A 40 4.48 -9.74 34.93
N ARG A 41 5.17 -8.59 34.94
CA ARG A 41 5.17 -7.60 33.86
C ARG A 41 5.67 -8.21 32.55
N GLU A 42 6.81 -8.89 32.59
CA GLU A 42 7.36 -9.60 31.41
C GLU A 42 6.37 -10.65 30.88
N SER A 43 5.68 -11.36 31.77
CA SER A 43 4.70 -12.39 31.40
C SER A 43 3.45 -11.79 30.73
N LEU A 44 3.00 -10.62 31.20
CA LEU A 44 1.93 -9.85 30.56
C LEU A 44 2.36 -9.28 29.20
N ASN A 45 3.61 -8.81 29.08
CA ASN A 45 4.18 -8.38 27.80
C ASN A 45 4.22 -9.52 26.77
N GLU A 46 4.61 -10.73 27.19
CA GLU A 46 4.56 -11.93 26.34
C GLU A 46 3.12 -12.23 25.89
N LEU A 47 2.12 -12.11 26.79
CA LEU A 47 0.72 -12.27 26.43
C LEU A 47 0.23 -11.21 25.43
N MET A 48 0.59 -9.93 25.62
CA MET A 48 0.26 -8.85 24.68
C MET A 48 0.89 -9.05 23.30
N SER A 49 2.03 -9.74 23.21
CA SER A 49 2.64 -10.10 21.93
C SER A 49 1.82 -11.16 21.17
N LYS A 50 1.09 -12.01 21.92
CA LYS A 50 0.31 -13.14 21.39
C LYS A 50 -1.16 -12.80 21.15
N TYR A 51 -1.76 -11.95 21.98
CA TYR A 51 -3.19 -11.63 22.00
C TYR A 51 -3.42 -10.12 21.90
N ILE A 52 -4.57 -9.72 21.36
CA ILE A 52 -5.02 -8.33 21.39
C ILE A 52 -5.29 -7.95 22.84
N CYS A 53 -4.76 -6.80 23.27
CA CYS A 53 -4.92 -6.27 24.62
C CYS A 53 -5.29 -4.80 24.54
N HIS A 54 -6.30 -4.40 25.31
CA HIS A 54 -6.64 -3.01 25.55
C HIS A 54 -6.15 -2.62 26.94
N LEU A 55 -5.60 -1.42 27.06
CA LEU A 55 -5.11 -0.90 28.33
C LEU A 55 -6.13 0.08 28.89
N GLN A 56 -6.52 -0.12 30.16
CA GLN A 56 -7.49 0.73 30.86
C GLN A 56 -6.83 1.33 32.10
N VAL A 57 -7.22 2.57 32.41
CA VAL A 57 -6.77 3.30 33.60
C VAL A 57 -7.95 3.38 34.57
N SER A 58 -7.76 2.92 35.80
CA SER A 58 -8.76 3.04 36.87
C SER A 58 -8.78 4.47 37.45
N GLU A 59 -9.86 4.84 38.13
CA GLU A 59 -9.94 6.11 38.87
C GLU A 59 -8.86 6.25 39.96
N ASN A 60 -8.33 5.14 40.45
CA ASN A 60 -7.27 5.09 41.46
C ASN A 60 -5.86 5.10 40.84
N GLY A 61 -5.75 5.15 39.50
CA GLY A 61 -4.47 5.11 38.79
C GLY A 61 -3.89 3.72 38.58
N ASP A 62 -4.71 2.67 38.66
CA ASP A 62 -4.28 1.30 38.37
C ASP A 62 -4.34 1.02 36.87
N LEU A 63 -3.33 0.30 36.37
CA LEU A 63 -3.30 -0.19 34.98
C LEU A 63 -3.97 -1.56 34.90
N ILE A 64 -4.99 -1.66 34.05
CA ILE A 64 -5.70 -2.91 33.75
C ILE A 64 -5.38 -3.35 32.32
N TYR A 65 -4.88 -4.57 32.20
CA TYR A 65 -4.65 -5.28 30.94
C TYR A 65 -5.90 -6.09 30.60
N ASP A 66 -6.65 -5.65 29.60
CA ASP A 66 -7.89 -6.29 29.16
C ASP A 66 -7.66 -7.07 27.85
N PHE A 67 -7.64 -8.40 27.95
CA PHE A 67 -7.55 -9.32 26.81
C PHE A 67 -8.93 -9.79 26.31
N GLY A 68 -10.01 -9.35 26.95
CA GLY A 68 -11.36 -9.83 26.73
C GLY A 68 -11.60 -11.25 27.28
N SER A 69 -12.88 -11.61 27.43
CA SER A 69 -13.29 -12.93 27.91
C SER A 69 -12.99 -14.07 26.93
N SER A 70 -12.76 -13.74 25.65
CA SER A 70 -12.35 -14.67 24.60
C SER A 70 -11.16 -14.05 23.86
N PRO A 71 -9.92 -14.31 24.32
CA PRO A 71 -8.74 -13.61 23.82
C PRO A 71 -8.53 -13.92 22.34
N THR A 72 -8.50 -12.87 21.52
CA THR A 72 -8.28 -12.99 20.08
C THR A 72 -6.79 -12.97 19.78
N ARG A 73 -6.30 -13.97 19.04
CA ARG A 73 -4.87 -14.07 18.75
C ARG A 73 -4.45 -12.96 17.78
N ARG A 74 -3.33 -12.31 18.08
CA ARG A 74 -2.78 -11.27 17.21
C ARG A 74 -2.43 -11.87 15.85
N GLY A 75 -2.91 -11.23 14.78
CA GLY A 75 -2.72 -11.70 13.40
C GLY A 75 -3.58 -12.91 12.99
N GLU A 76 -4.58 -13.27 13.80
CA GLU A 76 -5.60 -14.23 13.38
C GLU A 76 -6.35 -13.70 12.15
N LYS A 77 -6.37 -14.50 11.09
CA LYS A 77 -6.98 -14.08 9.82
C LYS A 77 -8.46 -14.38 9.85
N SER A 78 -9.27 -13.37 9.56
CA SER A 78 -10.70 -13.56 9.33
C SER A 78 -10.94 -14.47 8.11
N PHE A 79 -12.11 -15.13 8.05
CA PHE A 79 -12.50 -15.92 6.88
C PHE A 79 -12.46 -15.10 5.58
N ALA A 80 -12.83 -13.82 5.67
CA ALA A 80 -12.74 -12.88 4.56
C ALA A 80 -11.30 -12.68 4.07
N GLU A 81 -10.32 -12.54 4.99
CA GLU A 81 -8.90 -12.43 4.63
C GLU A 81 -8.34 -13.72 4.02
N ILE A 82 -8.78 -14.88 4.49
CA ILE A 82 -8.41 -16.17 3.90
C ILE A 82 -8.93 -16.24 2.46
N LEU A 83 -10.20 -15.90 2.25
CA LEU A 83 -10.81 -15.86 0.92
C LEU A 83 -10.12 -14.85 -0.01
N ASP A 84 -9.76 -13.67 0.51
CA ASP A 84 -8.97 -12.68 -0.23
C ASP A 84 -7.57 -13.21 -0.56
N GLY A 85 -6.96 -14.00 0.34
CA GLY A 85 -5.71 -14.73 0.08
C GLY A 85 -5.82 -15.67 -1.10
N ILE A 86 -6.88 -16.49 -1.15
CA ILE A 86 -7.16 -17.42 -2.25
C ILE A 86 -7.41 -16.66 -3.55
N LYS A 87 -8.24 -15.61 -3.51
CA LYS A 87 -8.53 -14.75 -4.67
C LYS A 87 -7.27 -14.08 -5.21
N ASN A 88 -6.40 -13.58 -4.32
CA ASN A 88 -5.13 -12.97 -4.69
C ASN A 88 -4.18 -13.98 -5.33
N TRP A 89 -4.16 -15.22 -4.83
CA TRP A 89 -3.40 -16.30 -5.44
C TRP A 89 -3.91 -16.65 -6.84
N LEU A 90 -5.23 -16.87 -7.00
CA LEU A 90 -5.86 -17.12 -8.30
C LEU A 90 -5.58 -15.98 -9.29
N TRP A 91 -5.67 -14.73 -8.83
CA TRP A 91 -5.35 -13.56 -9.63
C TRP A 91 -3.88 -13.52 -10.03
N LYS A 92 -2.94 -13.89 -9.15
CA LYS A 92 -1.51 -14.01 -9.48
C LYS A 92 -1.28 -15.09 -10.53
N ALA A 93 -1.89 -16.27 -10.37
CA ALA A 93 -1.80 -17.37 -11.33
C ALA A 93 -2.36 -16.98 -12.71
N PHE A 94 -3.55 -16.39 -12.75
CA PHE A 94 -4.16 -15.86 -13.96
C PHE A 94 -3.27 -14.83 -14.66
N LYS A 95 -2.70 -13.87 -13.90
CA LYS A 95 -1.78 -12.87 -14.46
C LYS A 95 -0.56 -13.52 -15.11
N ILE A 96 0.04 -14.53 -14.48
CA ILE A 96 1.21 -15.23 -15.04
C ILE A 96 0.83 -15.94 -16.34
N PHE A 97 -0.26 -16.72 -16.32
CA PHE A 97 -0.75 -17.44 -17.49
C PHE A 97 -1.06 -16.48 -18.65
N PHE A 98 -1.84 -15.43 -18.40
CA PHE A 98 -2.29 -14.52 -19.45
C PHE A 98 -1.15 -13.59 -19.93
N LYS A 99 -0.16 -13.26 -19.10
CA LYS A 99 1.07 -12.60 -19.55
C LYS A 99 1.87 -13.50 -20.51
N ALA A 100 1.99 -14.78 -20.22
CA ALA A 100 2.61 -15.74 -21.14
C ALA A 100 1.83 -15.83 -22.46
N TRP A 101 0.48 -15.86 -22.41
CA TRP A 101 -0.35 -15.84 -23.62
C TRP A 101 -0.14 -14.54 -24.43
N ILE A 102 -0.15 -13.36 -23.79
CA ILE A 102 0.19 -12.09 -24.47
C ILE A 102 1.58 -12.15 -25.11
N THR A 103 2.57 -12.71 -24.41
CA THR A 103 3.96 -12.85 -24.92
C THR A 103 3.96 -13.69 -26.20
N VAL A 104 3.33 -14.87 -26.17
CA VAL A 104 3.24 -15.77 -27.33
C VAL A 104 2.56 -15.07 -28.50
N THR A 105 1.42 -14.42 -28.27
CA THR A 105 0.69 -13.67 -29.28
C THR A 105 1.54 -12.55 -29.89
N LEU A 106 2.23 -11.75 -29.06
CA LEU A 106 3.13 -10.70 -29.52
C LEU A 106 4.30 -11.25 -30.34
N VAL A 107 4.89 -12.39 -29.95
CA VAL A 107 5.96 -13.05 -30.70
C VAL A 107 5.46 -13.52 -32.06
N VAL A 108 4.27 -14.14 -32.14
CA VAL A 108 3.68 -14.58 -33.41
C VAL A 108 3.50 -13.39 -34.35
N TYR A 109 2.88 -12.30 -33.90
CA TYR A 109 2.73 -11.10 -34.72
C TYR A 109 4.07 -10.46 -35.08
N PHE A 110 5.02 -10.45 -34.17
CA PHE A 110 6.35 -9.93 -34.42
C PHE A 110 7.06 -10.70 -35.53
N VAL A 111 7.02 -12.03 -35.50
CA VAL A 111 7.61 -12.89 -36.56
C VAL A 111 6.92 -12.63 -37.90
N ILE A 112 5.59 -12.59 -37.93
CA ILE A 112 4.83 -12.28 -39.15
C ILE A 112 5.25 -10.91 -39.70
N PHE A 113 5.33 -9.89 -38.86
CA PHE A 113 5.71 -8.55 -39.27
C PHE A 113 7.15 -8.48 -39.79
N VAL A 114 8.11 -9.16 -39.14
CA VAL A 114 9.50 -9.25 -39.60
C VAL A 114 9.59 -9.94 -40.96
N LEU A 115 8.86 -11.02 -41.19
CA LEU A 115 8.81 -11.71 -42.49
C LEU A 115 8.24 -10.81 -43.58
N LEU A 116 7.15 -10.08 -43.30
CA LEU A 116 6.57 -9.10 -44.23
C LEU A 116 7.57 -7.98 -44.55
N LEU A 117 8.26 -7.45 -43.55
CA LEU A 117 9.26 -6.41 -43.74
C LEU A 117 10.44 -6.90 -44.58
N ILE A 118 10.94 -8.12 -44.36
CA ILE A 118 11.98 -8.74 -45.20
C ILE A 118 11.47 -8.90 -46.64
N ALA A 119 10.24 -9.38 -46.83
CA ALA A 119 9.64 -9.54 -48.16
C ALA A 119 9.53 -8.20 -48.91
N ILE A 120 9.11 -7.13 -48.23
CA ILE A 120 9.06 -5.77 -48.80
C ILE A 120 10.47 -5.29 -49.17
N ILE A 121 11.46 -5.47 -48.29
CA ILE A 121 12.85 -5.05 -48.57
C ILE A 121 13.41 -5.79 -49.77
N ILE A 122 13.22 -7.11 -49.85
CA ILE A 122 13.64 -7.93 -50.99
C ILE A 122 12.91 -7.48 -52.26
N GLY A 123 11.61 -7.20 -52.17
CA GLY A 123 10.81 -6.68 -53.30
C GLY A 123 11.31 -5.32 -53.80
N LEU A 124 11.67 -4.40 -52.90
CA LEU A 124 12.20 -3.08 -53.23
C LEU A 124 13.64 -3.14 -53.76
N THR A 125 14.47 -4.06 -53.25
CA THR A 125 15.85 -4.27 -53.75
C THR A 125 15.88 -5.03 -55.06
N ALA A 126 14.91 -5.91 -55.33
CA ALA A 126 14.73 -6.53 -56.65
C ALA A 126 14.25 -5.53 -57.71
N ALA A 127 13.56 -4.46 -57.30
CA ALA A 127 13.05 -3.40 -58.19
C ALA A 127 14.07 -2.31 -58.52
N ASN A 128 15.07 -2.07 -57.67
CA ASN A 128 16.12 -1.07 -57.89
C ASN A 128 17.49 -1.76 -58.07
N LYS A 129 17.87 -1.99 -59.32
CA LYS A 129 19.23 -2.33 -59.72
C LYS A 129 19.96 -1.02 -60.05
N ASP A 130 21.00 -0.73 -59.27
CA ASP A 130 21.99 0.36 -59.35
C ASP A 130 21.91 1.34 -58.17
N ASP A 131 22.72 1.06 -57.13
CA ASP A 131 23.83 1.94 -56.75
C ASP A 131 24.57 1.38 -55.52
N ASP A 132 25.90 1.36 -55.62
CA ASP A 132 26.81 1.01 -54.53
C ASP A 132 26.79 2.07 -53.42
N ARG A 133 26.09 1.79 -52.31
CA ARG A 133 26.29 2.51 -51.05
C ARG A 133 26.40 1.56 -49.87
N LYS A 134 27.61 1.56 -49.27
CA LYS A 134 28.00 0.86 -48.02
C LYS A 134 26.89 0.91 -46.96
N SER A 135 26.28 -0.24 -46.68
CA SER A 135 25.17 -0.37 -45.73
C SER A 135 25.67 -0.38 -44.28
N SER A 136 25.77 0.80 -43.67
CA SER A 136 25.87 0.93 -42.21
C SER A 136 24.51 0.77 -41.50
N GLY A 137 23.40 0.59 -42.24
CA GLY A 137 22.03 0.56 -41.69
C GLY A 137 21.52 -0.81 -41.24
N GLY A 138 22.03 -1.92 -41.79
CA GLY A 138 21.55 -3.27 -41.48
C GLY A 138 21.77 -3.66 -40.01
N GLY A 139 22.97 -3.44 -39.48
CA GLY A 139 23.29 -3.76 -38.07
C GLY A 139 22.47 -2.95 -37.05
N ALA A 140 22.13 -1.70 -37.37
CA ALA A 140 21.27 -0.88 -36.52
C ALA A 140 19.82 -1.40 -36.51
N MET A 141 19.30 -1.82 -37.67
CA MET A 141 17.97 -2.43 -37.79
C MET A 141 17.89 -3.76 -37.03
N PHE A 142 18.87 -4.66 -37.17
CA PHE A 142 18.89 -5.92 -36.43
C PHE A 142 18.96 -5.72 -34.91
N ARG A 143 19.71 -4.70 -34.44
CA ARG A 143 19.72 -4.32 -33.03
C ARG A 143 18.35 -3.84 -32.56
N LEU A 144 17.66 -3.00 -33.33
CA LEU A 144 16.31 -2.54 -33.01
C LEU A 144 15.31 -3.69 -32.95
N ILE A 145 15.36 -4.62 -33.91
CA ILE A 145 14.53 -5.84 -33.92
C ILE A 145 14.80 -6.67 -32.67
N GLY A 146 16.08 -6.88 -32.32
CA GLY A 146 16.47 -7.59 -31.10
C GLY A 146 15.98 -6.90 -29.81
N ASP A 147 16.07 -5.57 -29.74
CA ASP A 147 15.61 -4.78 -28.59
C ASP A 147 14.07 -4.86 -28.41
N VAL A 148 13.31 -4.85 -29.51
CA VAL A 148 11.85 -5.08 -29.48
C VAL A 148 11.55 -6.50 -29.03
N PHE A 149 12.21 -7.50 -29.61
CA PHE A 149 11.99 -8.91 -29.26
C PHE A 149 12.27 -9.16 -27.78
N TYR A 150 13.40 -8.67 -27.27
CA TYR A 150 13.73 -8.74 -25.84
C TYR A 150 12.69 -8.04 -24.96
N ALA A 151 12.13 -6.91 -25.40
CA ALA A 151 11.10 -6.20 -24.65
C ALA A 151 9.81 -7.03 -24.48
N ILE A 152 9.47 -7.92 -25.41
CA ILE A 152 8.27 -8.79 -25.32
C ILE A 152 8.33 -9.70 -24.08
N PHE A 153 9.52 -10.21 -23.75
CA PHE A 153 9.74 -11.11 -22.59
C PHE A 153 9.87 -10.36 -21.26
N ARG A 154 9.86 -9.02 -21.25
CA ARG A 154 9.90 -8.22 -20.02
C ARG A 154 8.51 -7.98 -19.47
N TRP A 155 8.08 -8.86 -18.56
CA TRP A 155 6.78 -8.78 -17.89
C TRP A 155 6.67 -7.73 -16.80
N ASN A 156 7.81 -7.21 -16.32
CA ASN A 156 7.84 -6.07 -15.41
C ASN A 156 7.63 -4.79 -16.22
N THR A 157 6.69 -3.93 -15.81
CA THR A 157 6.36 -2.68 -16.52
C THR A 157 6.96 -1.45 -15.86
N ILE A 158 7.60 -1.64 -14.71
CA ILE A 158 8.20 -0.59 -13.89
C ILE A 158 9.70 -0.77 -13.73
N THR A 159 10.37 0.30 -13.33
CA THR A 159 11.73 0.31 -12.79
C THR A 159 11.68 0.34 -11.26
N GLY A 160 12.82 0.16 -10.59
CA GLY A 160 12.89 0.28 -9.13
C GLY A 160 12.74 1.71 -8.58
N GLY A 161 12.73 2.72 -9.45
CA GLY A 161 12.58 4.12 -9.02
C GLY A 161 11.12 4.54 -8.88
N THR A 162 10.85 5.45 -7.94
CA THR A 162 9.54 6.10 -7.80
C THR A 162 9.61 7.58 -8.19
N TYR A 163 8.44 8.19 -8.41
CA TYR A 163 8.26 9.63 -8.59
C TYR A 163 6.93 10.06 -7.97
N TYR A 164 6.76 11.34 -7.69
CA TYR A 164 5.50 11.90 -7.20
C TYR A 164 4.63 12.39 -8.35
N GLN A 165 3.34 12.07 -8.29
CA GLN A 165 2.32 12.55 -9.21
C GLN A 165 1.12 13.08 -8.40
N LYS A 166 0.47 14.14 -8.89
CA LYS A 166 -0.81 14.59 -8.33
C LYS A 166 -1.95 13.78 -8.95
N ASP A 167 -2.90 13.35 -8.12
CA ASP A 167 -4.16 12.77 -8.61
C ASP A 167 -5.15 13.86 -9.07
N GLN A 168 -6.32 13.43 -9.53
CA GLN A 168 -7.41 14.32 -9.95
C GLN A 168 -7.92 15.27 -8.85
N TYR A 169 -7.58 15.01 -7.59
CA TYR A 169 -7.95 15.82 -6.43
C TYR A 169 -6.79 16.71 -5.92
N GLY A 170 -5.68 16.77 -6.67
CA GLY A 170 -4.50 17.58 -6.35
C GLY A 170 -3.55 16.96 -5.32
N GLN A 171 -3.79 15.72 -4.88
CA GLN A 171 -3.03 15.08 -3.81
C GLN A 171 -1.79 14.36 -4.36
N PRO A 172 -0.59 14.63 -3.82
CA PRO A 172 0.64 14.03 -4.32
C PRO A 172 0.79 12.59 -3.81
N TYR A 173 0.95 11.61 -4.70
CA TYR A 173 1.19 10.21 -4.33
C TYR A 173 2.40 9.64 -5.06
N LYS A 174 3.02 8.59 -4.48
CA LYS A 174 4.15 7.88 -5.08
C LYS A 174 3.65 6.95 -6.20
N HIS A 175 4.31 7.02 -7.35
CA HIS A 175 4.10 6.11 -8.49
C HIS A 175 5.44 5.54 -8.94
N TYR A 176 5.47 4.27 -9.38
CA TYR A 176 6.67 3.68 -9.95
C TYR A 176 7.00 4.28 -11.32
N LYS A 177 8.28 4.53 -11.60
CA LYS A 177 8.71 4.96 -12.93
C LYS A 177 8.51 3.81 -13.93
N PRO A 178 7.77 4.03 -15.04
CA PRO A 178 7.57 2.98 -16.04
C PRO A 178 8.87 2.69 -16.81
N ILE A 179 8.96 1.50 -17.42
CA ILE A 179 10.06 1.21 -18.34
C ILE A 179 9.92 2.08 -19.59
N GLU A 180 10.94 2.90 -19.85
CA GLU A 180 10.94 3.85 -20.95
C GLU A 180 11.22 3.17 -22.31
N SER A 181 10.65 3.73 -23.38
CA SER A 181 10.91 3.34 -24.76
C SER A 181 12.33 3.72 -25.16
N GLN A 182 13.16 2.74 -25.55
CA GLN A 182 14.51 2.99 -26.07
C GLN A 182 14.50 3.36 -27.57
N ILE A 183 13.41 3.05 -28.26
CA ILE A 183 13.27 3.16 -29.72
C ILE A 183 12.63 4.50 -30.09
N PHE A 184 11.45 4.76 -29.53
CA PHE A 184 10.73 6.03 -29.71
C PHE A 184 10.96 6.92 -28.51
N LYS A 185 12.12 7.58 -28.47
CA LYS A 185 12.44 8.55 -27.42
C LYS A 185 11.55 9.78 -27.56
N THR A 186 11.01 10.24 -26.44
CA THR A 186 10.22 11.48 -26.37
C THR A 186 10.91 12.47 -25.46
N ASN A 187 10.81 13.76 -25.81
CA ASN A 187 11.29 14.86 -24.97
C ASN A 187 10.29 15.24 -23.86
N SER A 188 9.14 14.56 -23.79
CA SER A 188 8.16 14.79 -22.73
C SER A 188 8.75 14.52 -21.35
N THR A 189 8.43 15.38 -20.38
CA THR A 189 8.80 15.19 -18.97
C THR A 189 7.86 14.22 -18.25
N ASP A 190 6.70 13.91 -18.84
CA ASP A 190 5.72 12.97 -18.28
C ASP A 190 6.21 11.52 -18.39
N PRO A 191 6.41 10.81 -17.26
CA PRO A 191 6.81 9.40 -17.29
C PRO A 191 5.82 8.51 -18.04
N LYS A 192 4.51 8.80 -18.02
CA LYS A 192 3.50 8.01 -18.75
C LYS A 192 3.69 8.12 -20.26
N ALA A 193 4.11 9.28 -20.76
CA ALA A 193 4.45 9.48 -22.17
C ALA A 193 5.68 8.67 -22.59
N LYS A 194 6.68 8.50 -21.71
CA LYS A 194 7.91 7.73 -21.98
C LYS A 194 7.75 6.21 -21.97
N LYS A 195 6.70 5.67 -21.33
CA LYS A 195 6.44 4.21 -21.21
C LYS A 195 6.56 3.48 -22.56
N ASN A 196 7.23 2.34 -22.63
CA ASN A 196 7.28 1.56 -23.87
C ASN A 196 5.92 0.91 -24.20
N PHE A 197 5.71 0.54 -25.47
CA PHE A 197 4.42 0.01 -25.93
C PHE A 197 4.06 -1.35 -25.30
N ILE A 198 5.03 -2.25 -25.12
CA ILE A 198 4.79 -3.57 -24.51
C ILE A 198 4.34 -3.45 -23.05
N SER A 199 4.97 -2.55 -22.28
CA SER A 199 4.51 -2.21 -20.93
C SER A 199 3.12 -1.59 -20.95
N ALA A 200 2.78 -0.79 -21.96
CA ALA A 200 1.43 -0.25 -22.12
C ALA A 200 0.39 -1.36 -22.41
N VAL A 201 0.73 -2.39 -23.18
CA VAL A 201 -0.13 -3.57 -23.41
C VAL A 201 -0.40 -4.32 -22.10
N TYR A 202 0.65 -4.60 -21.32
CA TYR A 202 0.49 -5.27 -20.02
C TYR A 202 -0.31 -4.43 -19.01
N ASP A 203 0.02 -3.14 -18.89
CA ASP A 203 -0.68 -2.24 -17.98
C ASP A 203 -2.13 -1.97 -18.45
N PHE A 204 -2.43 -2.06 -19.75
CA PHE A 204 -3.80 -1.96 -20.25
C PHE A 204 -4.70 -3.06 -19.66
N VAL A 205 -4.22 -4.31 -19.66
CA VAL A 205 -4.97 -5.45 -19.14
C VAL A 205 -4.96 -5.44 -17.60
N PHE A 206 -3.77 -5.36 -17.00
CA PHE A 206 -3.58 -5.63 -15.56
C PHE A 206 -3.49 -4.39 -14.68
N GLY A 207 -3.37 -3.20 -15.28
CA GLY A 207 -3.05 -1.96 -14.59
C GLY A 207 -1.57 -1.88 -14.20
N PRO A 208 -1.06 -0.66 -13.93
CA PRO A 208 0.28 -0.49 -13.44
C PRO A 208 0.42 -1.05 -12.02
N PRO A 209 1.60 -1.56 -11.64
CA PRO A 209 1.92 -1.87 -10.26
C PRO A 209 1.76 -0.65 -9.35
N ARG A 210 1.15 -0.83 -8.18
CA ARG A 210 1.03 0.21 -7.15
C ARG A 210 2.21 0.11 -6.20
N VAL A 211 2.71 1.25 -5.73
CA VAL A 211 3.76 1.29 -4.70
C VAL A 211 3.24 0.58 -3.45
N GLU A 212 3.97 -0.43 -3.00
CA GLU A 212 3.63 -1.19 -1.81
C GLU A 212 4.01 -0.38 -0.56
N ILE A 213 3.18 -0.46 0.47
CA ILE A 213 3.48 0.08 1.80
C ILE A 213 4.30 -0.98 2.51
N GLU A 214 5.44 -0.60 3.07
CA GLU A 214 6.32 -1.56 3.75
C GLU A 214 5.61 -2.10 5.01
N PRO A 215 5.60 -3.43 5.27
CA PRO A 215 4.81 -4.02 6.35
C PRO A 215 5.09 -3.47 7.76
N PHE A 216 6.30 -2.91 7.96
CA PHE A 216 6.75 -2.36 9.24
C PHE A 216 7.05 -0.86 9.18
N GLU A 217 6.49 -0.13 8.20
CA GLU A 217 6.71 1.32 8.05
C GLU A 217 6.26 2.06 9.32
N ASN A 218 5.01 1.86 9.76
CA ASN A 218 4.47 2.49 10.96
C ASN A 218 5.27 2.15 12.23
N GLN A 219 5.69 0.89 12.42
CA GLN A 219 6.51 0.50 13.58
C GLN A 219 7.88 1.18 13.55
N LYS A 220 8.49 1.33 12.38
CA LYS A 220 9.76 2.07 12.22
C LYS A 220 9.58 3.55 12.55
N GLU A 221 8.46 4.15 12.14
CA GLU A 221 8.13 5.53 12.47
C GLU A 221 7.88 5.74 13.96
N VAL A 222 7.16 4.83 14.62
CA VAL A 222 7.02 4.84 16.09
C VAL A 222 8.38 4.73 16.76
N ALA A 223 9.22 3.77 16.36
CA ALA A 223 10.53 3.61 16.97
C ALA A 223 11.40 4.87 16.78
N ALA A 224 11.37 5.47 15.59
CA ALA A 224 12.07 6.73 15.32
C ALA A 224 11.49 7.88 16.14
N TYR A 225 10.17 8.00 16.22
CA TYR A 225 9.49 9.04 17.00
C TYR A 225 9.77 8.90 18.49
N ALA A 226 9.65 7.70 19.05
CA ALA A 226 9.98 7.41 20.45
C ALA A 226 11.43 7.82 20.76
N ARG A 227 12.39 7.45 19.91
CA ARG A 227 13.81 7.82 20.09
C ARG A 227 14.04 9.34 20.08
N GLN A 228 13.34 10.07 19.22
CA GLN A 228 13.41 11.54 19.18
C GLN A 228 12.67 12.22 20.34
N ASN A 229 11.76 11.52 21.01
CA ASN A 229 10.87 12.05 22.04
C ASN A 229 11.11 11.41 23.43
N LYS A 230 12.38 11.10 23.74
CA LYS A 230 12.84 10.56 25.05
C LYS A 230 12.18 9.24 25.45
N GLY A 231 11.77 8.44 24.48
CA GLY A 231 11.21 7.10 24.68
C GLY A 231 9.77 7.09 25.16
N VAL A 232 9.09 8.23 25.36
CA VAL A 232 7.69 8.24 25.80
C VAL A 232 6.73 8.63 24.69
N MET A 233 5.60 7.95 24.61
CA MET A 233 4.54 8.24 23.63
C MET A 233 3.14 8.00 24.20
N ILE A 234 2.16 8.76 23.73
CA ILE A 234 0.74 8.61 24.11
C ILE A 234 -0.12 8.18 22.92
N LEU A 235 -1.30 7.63 23.19
CA LEU A 235 -2.24 7.12 22.17
C LEU A 235 -2.53 8.13 21.03
N PRO A 236 -2.75 9.44 21.27
CA PRO A 236 -2.91 10.42 20.19
C PRO A 236 -1.72 10.53 19.24
N GLU A 237 -0.49 10.31 19.70
CA GLU A 237 0.71 10.35 18.85
C GLU A 237 0.79 9.13 17.96
N PHE A 238 0.44 7.93 18.47
CA PHE A 238 0.27 6.73 17.63
C PHE A 238 -0.78 6.96 16.53
N LYS A 239 -1.90 7.59 16.87
CA LYS A 239 -2.96 7.95 15.90
C LYS A 239 -2.52 9.00 14.91
N ALA A 240 -1.72 9.98 15.33
CA ALA A 240 -1.21 11.02 14.44
C ALA A 240 -0.18 10.49 13.44
N LEU A 241 0.62 9.49 13.84
CA LEU A 241 1.56 8.80 12.95
C LEU A 241 0.85 7.85 11.99
N ALA A 242 0.00 6.96 12.48
CA ALA A 242 -0.56 5.87 11.66
C ALA A 242 -1.97 6.13 11.09
N GLY A 243 -2.72 7.10 11.63
CA GLY A 243 -4.07 7.44 11.18
C GLY A 243 -5.17 6.47 11.60
N TRP A 244 -4.92 5.66 12.61
CA TRP A 244 -5.86 4.68 13.16
C TRP A 244 -6.98 5.30 13.99
N ASN A 245 -8.09 4.58 14.10
CA ASN A 245 -9.12 4.85 15.12
C ASN A 245 -8.62 4.45 16.52
N ASN A 246 -9.45 4.57 17.55
CA ASN A 246 -9.03 4.27 18.93
C ASN A 246 -8.65 2.81 19.13
N ASP A 247 -9.49 1.87 18.69
CA ASP A 247 -9.26 0.44 18.87
C ASP A 247 -8.00 -0.01 18.14
N GLU A 248 -7.87 0.38 16.87
CA GLU A 248 -6.69 0.09 16.03
C GLU A 248 -5.41 0.68 16.63
N ALA A 249 -5.47 1.89 17.20
CA ALA A 249 -4.30 2.53 17.81
C ALA A 249 -3.93 1.90 19.16
N GLN A 250 -4.91 1.45 19.95
CA GLN A 250 -4.65 0.73 21.21
C GLN A 250 -4.01 -0.63 20.93
N GLU A 251 -4.54 -1.38 19.96
CA GLU A 251 -3.96 -2.65 19.53
C GLU A 251 -2.52 -2.46 19.02
N PHE A 252 -2.27 -1.39 18.26
CA PHE A 252 -0.94 -1.10 17.76
C PHE A 252 0.03 -0.59 18.83
N MET A 253 -0.44 0.23 19.78
CA MET A 253 0.34 0.66 20.92
C MET A 253 0.80 -0.54 21.74
N THR A 254 -0.07 -1.52 22.01
CA THR A 254 0.30 -2.75 22.72
C THR A 254 1.22 -3.67 21.89
N ASP A 255 1.05 -3.73 20.55
CA ASP A 255 2.03 -4.40 19.67
C ASP A 255 3.41 -3.76 19.82
N CYS A 256 3.49 -2.42 19.79
CA CYS A 256 4.74 -1.70 19.93
C CYS A 256 5.37 -1.89 21.31
N ILE A 257 4.58 -1.86 22.39
CA ILE A 257 5.05 -2.12 23.76
C ILE A 257 5.69 -3.52 23.83
N GLY A 258 4.97 -4.57 23.40
CA GLY A 258 5.52 -5.92 23.41
C GLY A 258 6.74 -6.08 22.49
N ARG A 259 6.70 -5.50 21.29
CA ARG A 259 7.74 -5.63 20.26
C ARG A 259 9.04 -4.93 20.61
N PHE A 260 8.96 -3.77 21.26
CA PHE A 260 10.11 -2.93 21.58
C PHE A 260 10.54 -3.02 23.04
N ASN A 261 10.04 -4.03 23.76
CA ASN A 261 10.31 -4.22 25.19
C ASN A 261 9.98 -2.96 26.01
N GLY A 262 8.87 -2.31 25.68
CA GLY A 262 8.38 -1.15 26.42
C GLY A 262 7.54 -1.54 27.64
N SER A 263 7.11 -0.52 28.39
CA SER A 263 6.08 -0.64 29.42
C SER A 263 4.95 0.36 29.16
N ALA A 264 3.78 0.08 29.75
CA ALA A 264 2.70 1.05 29.86
C ALA A 264 2.74 1.62 31.28
N GLU A 265 2.67 2.95 31.38
CA GLU A 265 2.78 3.68 32.63
C GLU A 265 1.64 4.71 32.70
N ILE A 266 1.25 5.07 33.93
CA ILE A 266 0.20 6.06 34.17
C ILE A 266 0.82 7.28 34.84
N SER A 267 0.53 8.47 34.30
CA SER A 267 0.99 9.71 34.89
C SER A 267 0.17 10.10 36.13
N PRO A 268 0.66 11.01 37.00
CA PRO A 268 -0.12 11.52 38.13
C PRO A 268 -1.47 12.14 37.75
N ASN A 269 -1.61 12.58 36.49
CA ASN A 269 -2.84 13.14 35.92
C ASN A 269 -3.67 12.08 35.17
N ALA A 270 -3.49 10.79 35.48
CA ALA A 270 -4.20 9.64 34.90
C ALA A 270 -4.02 9.48 33.37
N VAL A 271 -2.93 10.01 32.80
CA VAL A 271 -2.61 9.84 31.37
C VAL A 271 -1.81 8.55 31.17
N LEU A 272 -2.35 7.64 30.36
CA LEU A 272 -1.65 6.44 29.92
C LEU A 272 -0.60 6.79 28.86
N TYR A 273 0.65 6.37 29.07
CA TYR A 273 1.72 6.51 28.08
C TYR A 273 2.55 5.21 27.97
N ALA A 274 3.09 4.98 26.78
CA ALA A 274 4.09 3.94 26.54
C ALA A 274 5.48 4.49 26.85
N ASP A 275 6.29 3.69 27.54
CA ASP A 275 7.69 3.95 27.83
C ASP A 275 8.59 2.94 27.10
N PHE A 276 9.40 3.44 26.18
CA PHE A 276 10.36 2.72 25.35
C PHE A 276 11.80 3.10 25.73
N TYR A 277 12.13 3.07 27.02
CA TYR A 277 13.46 3.40 27.52
C TYR A 277 14.59 2.72 26.73
N ASP A 278 14.45 1.43 26.46
CA ASP A 278 15.48 0.63 25.76
C ASP A 278 15.76 1.13 24.34
N LEU A 279 14.74 1.61 23.62
CA LEU A 279 14.93 2.18 22.27
C LEU A 279 15.81 3.43 22.29
N THR A 280 15.82 4.19 23.39
CA THR A 280 16.60 5.43 23.50
C THR A 280 18.09 5.20 23.66
N ARG A 281 18.52 3.99 24.05
CA ARG A 281 19.93 3.64 24.28
C ARG A 281 20.54 3.04 23.01
N SER A 282 21.26 3.86 22.24
CA SER A 282 21.85 3.41 20.96
C SER A 282 23.31 3.82 20.79
N LYS A 283 24.14 2.90 20.29
CA LYS A 283 25.53 3.15 19.89
C LYS A 283 25.63 3.93 18.57
N THR A 284 24.60 3.84 17.74
CA THR A 284 24.55 4.46 16.42
C THR A 284 23.33 5.38 16.39
N GLN A 285 23.54 6.67 16.63
CA GLN A 285 22.52 7.70 16.40
C GLN A 285 22.31 7.99 14.90
N ALA A 286 23.17 7.44 14.04
CA ALA A 286 23.14 7.70 12.61
C ALA A 286 22.02 6.89 11.93
N GLN A 287 20.96 7.60 11.54
CA GLN A 287 19.80 7.18 10.74
C GLN A 287 18.61 6.63 11.53
N ASP A 288 18.04 7.47 12.39
CA ASP A 288 16.64 7.31 12.78
C ASP A 288 15.78 7.29 11.51
N GLY A 289 14.81 6.37 11.46
CA GLY A 289 13.89 6.24 10.32
C GLY A 289 13.21 7.57 10.00
N LYS A 290 12.88 7.80 8.73
CA LYS A 290 12.10 8.98 8.34
C LYS A 290 10.74 8.92 9.05
N ILE A 291 10.43 9.93 9.85
CA ILE A 291 9.10 10.11 10.42
C ILE A 291 8.27 10.87 9.40
N GLU A 292 7.32 10.19 8.77
CA GLU A 292 6.26 10.84 8.03
C GLU A 292 5.00 10.86 8.92
N TRP A 293 4.20 11.92 8.81
CA TRP A 293 2.94 12.00 9.55
C TRP A 293 1.84 11.43 8.65
N TYR A 294 0.84 10.78 9.24
CA TYR A 294 -0.28 10.19 8.52
C TYR A 294 -0.88 11.09 7.43
N TRP A 295 -0.98 12.40 7.68
CA TRP A 295 -1.55 13.36 6.74
C TRP A 295 -0.65 13.78 5.57
N ASN A 296 0.60 13.31 5.53
CA ASN A 296 1.55 13.52 4.44
C ASN A 296 1.71 12.27 3.55
N GLU A 297 1.35 11.09 4.05
CA GLU A 297 1.44 9.83 3.30
C GLU A 297 0.19 9.55 2.46
N TYR A 298 0.10 10.11 1.26
CA TYR A 298 -1.05 9.81 0.39
C TYR A 298 -0.91 8.43 -0.27
N GLU A 299 -2.00 7.65 -0.22
CA GLU A 299 -2.05 6.33 -0.84
C GLU A 299 -1.91 6.43 -2.38
N PRO A 300 -1.21 5.48 -3.03
CA PRO A 300 -1.14 5.41 -4.49
C PRO A 300 -2.52 5.22 -5.14
N GLU A 301 -2.75 5.87 -6.27
CA GLU A 301 -4.03 5.80 -6.99
C GLU A 301 -4.35 4.39 -7.53
N TYR A 302 -5.64 4.10 -7.67
CA TYR A 302 -6.13 2.89 -8.31
C TYR A 302 -6.35 3.13 -9.81
N GLU A 303 -5.27 3.11 -10.58
CA GLU A 303 -5.31 3.35 -12.01
C GLU A 303 -5.88 2.15 -12.79
N LEU A 304 -6.66 2.43 -13.85
CA LEU A 304 -7.17 1.37 -14.72
C LEU A 304 -6.03 0.80 -15.58
N THR A 305 -5.39 1.67 -16.37
CA THR A 305 -4.29 1.31 -17.30
C THR A 305 -2.99 2.09 -17.09
N GLY A 306 -3.03 3.27 -16.46
CA GLY A 306 -1.84 4.13 -16.28
C GLY A 306 -1.13 4.55 -17.57
N ASN A 307 -1.81 4.43 -18.71
CA ASN A 307 -1.31 4.79 -20.03
C ASN A 307 -1.85 6.16 -20.46
N THR A 308 -1.15 6.81 -21.38
CA THR A 308 -1.68 7.97 -22.08
C THR A 308 -2.82 7.56 -23.02
N THR A 309 -3.69 8.51 -23.38
CA THR A 309 -4.82 8.28 -24.29
C THR A 309 -4.38 7.66 -25.61
N GLY A 310 -3.28 8.16 -26.21
CA GLY A 310 -2.75 7.62 -27.46
C GLY A 310 -2.27 6.17 -27.34
N LYS A 311 -1.67 5.77 -26.22
CA LYS A 311 -1.26 4.38 -25.98
C LYS A 311 -2.45 3.46 -25.79
N ASN A 312 -3.47 3.89 -25.04
CA ASN A 312 -4.71 3.14 -24.94
C ASN A 312 -5.37 2.97 -26.32
N ALA A 313 -5.43 4.02 -27.13
CA ALA A 313 -5.96 3.95 -28.49
C ALA A 313 -5.20 2.94 -29.37
N GLY A 314 -3.86 2.96 -29.33
CA GLY A 314 -3.04 1.99 -30.06
C GLY A 314 -3.26 0.54 -29.61
N VAL A 315 -3.31 0.30 -28.29
CA VAL A 315 -3.57 -1.03 -27.74
C VAL A 315 -4.99 -1.52 -28.10
N ILE A 316 -5.99 -0.66 -28.00
CA ILE A 316 -7.38 -0.96 -28.38
C ILE A 316 -7.45 -1.28 -29.87
N ALA A 317 -6.86 -0.45 -30.74
CA ALA A 317 -6.89 -0.67 -32.18
C ALA A 317 -6.24 -2.02 -32.56
N MET A 318 -5.09 -2.33 -31.99
CA MET A 318 -4.40 -3.61 -32.21
C MET A 318 -5.26 -4.81 -31.81
N ASN A 319 -5.82 -4.79 -30.60
CA ASN A 319 -6.61 -5.93 -30.12
C ASN A 319 -8.00 -6.00 -30.77
N ALA A 320 -8.60 -4.87 -31.15
CA ALA A 320 -9.85 -4.82 -31.89
C ALA A 320 -9.68 -5.38 -33.31
N PHE A 321 -8.57 -5.05 -33.97
CA PHE A 321 -8.22 -5.64 -35.26
C PHE A 321 -8.16 -7.18 -35.17
N ASN A 322 -7.47 -7.71 -34.15
CA ASN A 322 -7.43 -9.15 -33.93
C ASN A 322 -8.82 -9.74 -33.65
N LEU A 323 -9.61 -9.11 -32.79
CA LEU A 323 -10.96 -9.57 -32.47
C LEU A 323 -11.87 -9.62 -33.70
N ILE A 324 -11.84 -8.58 -34.54
CA ILE A 324 -12.65 -8.51 -35.76
C ILE A 324 -12.22 -9.60 -36.73
N PHE A 325 -10.91 -9.74 -37.00
CA PHE A 325 -10.42 -10.74 -37.94
C PHE A 325 -10.71 -12.16 -37.46
N ALA A 326 -10.51 -12.43 -36.17
CA ALA A 326 -10.85 -13.72 -35.56
C ALA A 326 -12.36 -14.01 -35.63
N SER A 327 -13.20 -12.99 -35.43
CA SER A 327 -14.65 -13.12 -35.55
C SER A 327 -15.08 -13.42 -36.99
N LEU A 328 -14.47 -12.76 -37.99
CA LEU A 328 -14.71 -13.05 -39.40
C LEU A 328 -14.31 -14.49 -39.75
N CYS A 329 -13.16 -14.96 -39.26
CA CYS A 329 -12.73 -16.35 -39.43
C CYS A 329 -13.72 -17.37 -38.83
N LEU A 330 -14.43 -17.00 -37.75
CA LEU A 330 -15.43 -17.85 -37.10
C LEU A 330 -16.80 -17.81 -37.80
N VAL A 331 -17.21 -16.66 -38.35
CA VAL A 331 -18.54 -16.45 -38.95
C VAL A 331 -18.59 -16.88 -40.41
N ASP A 332 -17.66 -16.39 -41.24
CA ASP A 332 -17.68 -16.65 -42.69
C ASP A 332 -17.03 -17.99 -43.04
N GLY A 333 -16.48 -18.66 -42.03
CA GLY A 333 -15.84 -19.95 -42.17
C GLY A 333 -14.61 -19.92 -43.08
N ILE A 334 -13.96 -21.08 -43.14
CA ILE A 334 -12.82 -21.38 -44.00
C ILE A 334 -13.11 -20.95 -45.46
N ASP A 335 -14.34 -21.00 -45.97
CA ASP A 335 -14.64 -20.82 -47.40
C ASP A 335 -14.23 -19.45 -47.99
N THR A 336 -14.39 -18.33 -47.30
CA THR A 336 -14.01 -17.02 -47.87
C THR A 336 -12.49 -16.80 -47.85
N ILE A 337 -11.80 -17.35 -46.85
CA ILE A 337 -10.34 -17.26 -46.73
C ILE A 337 -9.66 -18.29 -47.65
N TYR A 338 -10.22 -19.50 -47.73
CA TYR A 338 -9.69 -20.66 -48.43
C TYR A 338 -10.02 -20.64 -49.92
N ASN A 339 -11.23 -20.22 -50.30
CA ASN A 339 -11.67 -20.10 -51.71
C ASN A 339 -11.58 -18.66 -52.24
N GLY A 340 -11.29 -17.67 -51.39
CA GLY A 340 -11.08 -16.28 -51.80
C GLY A 340 -9.63 -16.00 -52.23
N LYS A 341 -9.42 -14.96 -53.04
CA LYS A 341 -8.13 -14.51 -53.62
C LYS A 341 -7.08 -14.02 -52.59
N VAL A 342 -7.14 -14.45 -51.33
CA VAL A 342 -6.11 -14.24 -50.30
C VAL A 342 -5.17 -15.46 -50.29
N GLY A 343 -4.72 -15.86 -51.49
CA GLY A 343 -3.97 -17.08 -51.77
C GLY A 343 -2.50 -16.98 -51.37
N LEU A 344 -2.21 -16.75 -50.10
CA LEU A 344 -0.83 -16.79 -49.59
C LEU A 344 -0.52 -18.02 -48.74
N PHE A 345 -1.52 -18.71 -48.16
CA PHE A 345 -1.28 -19.80 -47.21
C PHE A 345 -2.31 -20.95 -47.20
N THR A 346 -3.34 -20.88 -48.04
CA THR A 346 -4.53 -21.75 -47.91
C THR A 346 -4.36 -23.14 -48.52
N GLU A 347 -3.51 -23.30 -49.54
CA GLU A 347 -3.26 -24.62 -50.15
C GLU A 347 -2.37 -25.54 -49.28
N MET A 348 -1.68 -25.01 -48.25
CA MET A 348 -0.70 -25.78 -47.45
C MET A 348 -1.11 -26.03 -45.99
N ILE A 349 -2.24 -25.49 -45.52
CA ILE A 349 -2.63 -25.54 -44.09
C ILE A 349 -4.00 -26.18 -43.95
N GLU A 350 -4.13 -27.14 -43.03
CA GLU A 350 -5.39 -27.83 -42.77
C GLU A 350 -6.48 -26.84 -42.30
N PRO A 351 -7.73 -26.98 -42.78
CA PRO A 351 -8.84 -26.10 -42.42
C PRO A 351 -9.06 -25.92 -40.90
N TYR A 352 -8.87 -26.99 -40.12
CA TYR A 352 -9.00 -26.94 -38.65
C TYR A 352 -7.93 -26.06 -38.00
N VAL A 353 -6.70 -26.06 -38.54
CA VAL A 353 -5.61 -25.21 -38.03
C VAL A 353 -5.92 -23.74 -38.27
N VAL A 354 -6.53 -23.40 -39.41
CA VAL A 354 -7.00 -22.04 -39.70
C VAL A 354 -8.12 -21.64 -38.75
N LEU A 355 -9.15 -22.49 -38.58
CA LEU A 355 -10.30 -22.21 -37.73
C LEU A 355 -9.90 -22.00 -36.25
N TYR A 356 -9.11 -22.91 -35.68
CA TYR A 356 -8.71 -22.81 -34.28
C TYR A 356 -7.57 -21.80 -34.08
N GLY A 357 -6.59 -21.76 -34.98
CA GLY A 357 -5.40 -20.92 -34.87
C GLY A 357 -5.63 -19.44 -35.20
N LEU A 358 -6.53 -19.13 -36.15
CA LEU A 358 -6.86 -17.75 -36.54
C LEU A 358 -8.26 -17.31 -36.08
N GLY A 359 -9.17 -18.25 -35.78
CA GLY A 359 -10.51 -17.95 -35.26
C GLY A 359 -10.61 -18.08 -33.74
N VAL A 360 -10.72 -19.32 -33.23
CA VAL A 360 -11.09 -19.58 -31.82
C VAL A 360 -10.08 -19.01 -30.82
N VAL A 361 -8.78 -19.33 -30.99
CA VAL A 361 -7.75 -18.92 -30.03
C VAL A 361 -7.60 -17.39 -29.97
N PRO A 362 -7.46 -16.66 -31.11
CA PRO A 362 -7.34 -15.21 -31.06
C PRO A 362 -8.64 -14.51 -30.62
N PHE A 363 -9.81 -15.09 -30.92
CA PHE A 363 -11.09 -14.58 -30.44
C PHE A 363 -11.20 -14.66 -28.90
N LEU A 364 -10.88 -15.81 -28.31
CA LEU A 364 -10.87 -15.98 -26.85
C LEU A 364 -9.84 -15.07 -26.20
N PHE A 365 -8.64 -15.00 -26.76
CA PHE A 365 -7.58 -14.09 -26.30
C PHE A 365 -8.07 -12.64 -26.27
N SER A 366 -8.59 -12.13 -27.39
CA SER A 366 -9.01 -10.72 -27.50
C SER A 366 -10.23 -10.41 -26.66
N THR A 367 -11.16 -11.36 -26.52
CA THR A 367 -12.30 -11.24 -25.61
C THR A 367 -11.83 -11.09 -24.17
N ILE A 368 -10.96 -11.98 -23.69
CA ILE A 368 -10.40 -11.90 -22.33
C ILE A 368 -9.61 -10.60 -22.16
N PHE A 369 -8.81 -10.22 -23.15
CA PHE A 369 -7.99 -9.01 -23.14
C PHE A 369 -8.83 -7.74 -22.90
N PHE A 370 -10.03 -7.64 -23.49
CA PHE A 370 -10.97 -6.54 -23.23
C PHE A 370 -11.81 -6.73 -21.97
N LEU A 371 -12.19 -7.96 -21.65
CA LEU A 371 -13.06 -8.25 -20.49
C LEU A 371 -12.35 -7.96 -19.16
N VAL A 372 -11.07 -8.29 -19.03
CA VAL A 372 -10.29 -8.08 -17.80
C VAL A 372 -10.30 -6.61 -17.33
N PRO A 373 -9.92 -5.61 -18.15
CA PRO A 373 -9.97 -4.21 -17.71
C PRO A 373 -11.41 -3.73 -17.41
N VAL A 374 -12.42 -4.22 -18.14
CA VAL A 374 -13.83 -3.88 -17.85
C VAL A 374 -14.25 -4.39 -16.48
N LEU A 375 -14.00 -5.66 -16.16
CA LEU A 375 -14.30 -6.22 -14.84
C LEU A 375 -13.50 -5.52 -13.73
N ARG A 376 -12.22 -5.22 -14.01
CA ARG A 376 -11.37 -4.47 -13.08
C ARG A 376 -11.95 -3.09 -12.81
N TYR A 377 -12.42 -2.36 -13.82
CA TYR A 377 -13.00 -1.02 -13.65
C TYR A 377 -14.05 -0.98 -12.53
N PHE A 378 -15.02 -1.90 -12.56
CA PHE A 378 -16.06 -1.99 -11.51
C PHE A 378 -15.47 -2.34 -10.13
N SER A 379 -14.48 -3.22 -10.07
CA SER A 379 -13.78 -3.56 -8.81
C SER A 379 -12.95 -2.41 -8.23
N LEU A 380 -12.57 -1.41 -9.05
CA LEU A 380 -11.77 -0.26 -8.63
C LEU A 380 -12.63 0.88 -8.07
N ILE A 381 -13.91 0.99 -8.45
CA ILE A 381 -14.83 2.04 -7.96
C ILE A 381 -14.87 2.12 -6.43
N PRO A 382 -15.18 1.04 -5.68
CA PRO A 382 -15.22 1.11 -4.22
C PRO A 382 -13.85 1.43 -3.62
N LYS A 383 -12.76 0.96 -4.26
CA LYS A 383 -11.38 1.20 -3.80
C LYS A 383 -10.97 2.67 -3.96
N ARG A 384 -11.35 3.30 -5.07
CA ARG A 384 -11.13 4.74 -5.30
C ARG A 384 -11.91 5.60 -4.32
N ASN A 385 -13.16 5.23 -4.06
CA ASN A 385 -13.99 5.93 -3.08
C ASN A 385 -13.41 5.80 -1.67
N LYS A 386 -13.01 4.59 -1.25
CA LYS A 386 -12.33 4.38 0.04
C LYS A 386 -11.05 5.21 0.16
N ARG A 387 -10.21 5.22 -0.89
CA ARG A 387 -9.01 6.07 -0.94
C ARG A 387 -9.33 7.57 -0.79
N ARG A 388 -10.33 8.08 -1.53
CA ARG A 388 -10.76 9.49 -1.44
C ARG A 388 -11.17 9.83 0.00
N LEU A 389 -11.99 8.98 0.62
CA LEU A 389 -12.41 9.15 2.02
C LEU A 389 -11.22 9.12 3.00
N ASN A 390 -10.25 8.22 2.81
CA ASN A 390 -9.04 8.17 3.61
C ASN A 390 -8.20 9.46 3.46
N ASN A 391 -8.09 10.01 2.25
CA ASN A 391 -7.37 11.25 2.01
C ASN A 391 -8.09 12.48 2.60
N ILE A 392 -9.42 12.47 2.64
CA ILE A 392 -10.21 13.46 3.39
C ILE A 392 -9.95 13.33 4.89
N LYS A 393 -9.97 12.09 5.43
CA LYS A 393 -9.63 11.79 6.83
C LYS A 393 -8.25 12.36 7.19
N LYS A 394 -7.24 12.17 6.34
CA LYS A 394 -5.88 12.73 6.52
C LYS A 394 -5.91 14.24 6.75
N ARG A 395 -6.64 15.00 5.91
CA ARG A 395 -6.78 16.46 6.05
C ARG A 395 -7.47 16.86 7.35
N LEU A 396 -8.54 16.16 7.74
CA LEU A 396 -9.27 16.44 8.97
C LEU A 396 -8.42 16.13 10.22
N VAL A 397 -7.75 14.99 10.24
CA VAL A 397 -6.85 14.60 11.34
C VAL A 397 -5.74 15.64 11.52
N LYS A 398 -5.17 16.15 10.43
CA LYS A 398 -4.19 17.24 10.49
C LYS A 398 -4.75 18.48 11.21
N VAL A 399 -5.97 18.89 10.88
CA VAL A 399 -6.62 20.06 11.52
C VAL A 399 -6.87 19.79 13.01
N ILE A 400 -7.41 18.63 13.35
CA ILE A 400 -7.66 18.23 14.75
C ILE A 400 -6.36 18.27 15.54
N TYR A 401 -5.31 17.60 15.05
CA TYR A 401 -4.05 17.46 15.77
C TYR A 401 -3.24 18.77 15.83
N GLN A 402 -3.25 19.59 14.78
CA GLN A 402 -2.44 20.82 14.75
C GLN A 402 -3.16 22.03 15.36
N GLN A 403 -4.50 22.09 15.30
CA GLN A 403 -5.27 23.26 15.74
C GLN A 403 -6.17 22.96 16.93
N GLY A 404 -6.79 21.78 16.98
CA GLY A 404 -7.66 21.36 18.09
C GLY A 404 -6.93 21.24 19.43
N VAL A 405 -5.60 21.10 19.39
CA VAL A 405 -4.71 21.11 20.55
C VAL A 405 -4.53 22.52 21.14
N SER A 406 -4.86 23.56 20.39
CA SER A 406 -4.62 24.95 20.83
C SER A 406 -5.89 25.74 21.07
N LYS A 407 -7.01 25.36 20.42
CA LYS A 407 -8.29 26.06 20.53
C LYS A 407 -9.47 25.19 20.14
N ASP A 408 -10.66 25.63 20.53
CA ASP A 408 -11.92 25.10 20.01
C ASP A 408 -12.11 25.52 18.56
N LEU A 409 -12.68 24.63 17.75
CA LEU A 409 -12.83 24.83 16.31
C LEU A 409 -14.30 24.94 15.94
N SER A 410 -14.67 25.98 15.19
CA SER A 410 -15.96 26.02 14.50
C SER A 410 -15.95 25.16 13.24
N LEU A 411 -17.12 24.72 12.79
CA LEU A 411 -17.22 23.97 11.53
C LEU A 411 -16.69 24.77 10.33
N ASP A 412 -16.90 26.08 10.29
CA ASP A 412 -16.43 26.94 9.20
C ASP A 412 -14.91 27.09 9.19
N GLU A 413 -14.27 27.15 10.36
CA GLU A 413 -12.81 27.09 10.47
C GLU A 413 -12.28 25.76 9.96
N ILE A 414 -12.88 24.63 10.35
CA ILE A 414 -12.46 23.30 9.88
C ILE A 414 -12.57 23.24 8.35
N VAL A 415 -13.72 23.65 7.78
CA VAL A 415 -13.95 23.68 6.32
C VAL A 415 -12.90 24.54 5.61
N SER A 416 -12.62 25.74 6.13
CA SER A 416 -11.61 26.65 5.58
C SER A 416 -10.22 26.01 5.57
N GLN A 417 -9.83 25.38 6.68
CA GLN A 417 -8.51 24.78 6.85
C GLN A 417 -8.32 23.52 6.01
N VAL A 418 -9.31 22.61 5.99
CA VAL A 418 -9.18 21.42 5.13
C VAL A 418 -9.10 21.80 3.67
N ASN A 419 -9.83 22.84 3.24
CA ASN A 419 -9.87 23.32 1.86
C ASN A 419 -8.69 24.21 1.46
N GLN A 420 -7.69 24.40 2.32
CA GLN A 420 -6.50 25.18 2.00
C GLN A 420 -5.65 24.47 0.91
N GLY A 421 -5.20 25.25 -0.07
CA GLY A 421 -4.36 24.77 -1.17
C GLY A 421 -5.11 24.26 -2.41
N ASP A 422 -4.34 23.73 -3.35
CA ASP A 422 -4.81 23.17 -4.62
C ASP A 422 -5.24 21.71 -4.44
N VAL A 423 -6.35 21.54 -3.73
CA VAL A 423 -6.97 20.24 -3.40
C VAL A 423 -8.48 20.31 -3.61
N GLU A 424 -9.12 19.13 -3.70
CA GLU A 424 -10.57 18.99 -3.72
C GLU A 424 -11.25 19.82 -2.61
N LYS A 425 -12.22 20.65 -3.02
CA LYS A 425 -13.01 21.47 -2.10
C LYS A 425 -14.17 20.67 -1.54
N LEU A 426 -14.21 20.56 -0.22
CA LEU A 426 -15.24 19.85 0.54
C LEU A 426 -16.33 20.82 0.98
N SER A 427 -17.57 20.39 0.88
CA SER A 427 -18.72 21.14 1.37
C SER A 427 -18.84 21.04 2.90
N LYS A 428 -19.55 22.00 3.50
CA LYS A 428 -19.83 22.02 4.95
C LYS A 428 -20.54 20.73 5.43
N PRO A 429 -21.57 20.20 4.74
CA PRO A 429 -22.21 18.94 5.13
C PRO A 429 -21.29 17.71 5.04
N GLU A 430 -20.41 17.65 4.03
CA GLU A 430 -19.44 16.55 3.90
C GLU A 430 -18.44 16.55 5.07
N VAL A 431 -17.90 17.73 5.41
CA VAL A 431 -16.99 17.87 6.55
C VAL A 431 -17.70 17.51 7.84
N GLN A 432 -18.93 18.00 8.06
CA GLN A 432 -19.71 17.68 9.25
C GLN A 432 -19.97 16.17 9.40
N SER A 433 -20.33 15.49 8.31
CA SER A 433 -20.58 14.04 8.31
C SER A 433 -19.33 13.21 8.62
N MET A 434 -18.15 13.66 8.16
CA MET A 434 -16.88 13.00 8.48
C MET A 434 -16.43 13.31 9.92
N MET A 435 -16.63 14.54 10.38
CA MET A 435 -16.30 14.98 11.73
C MET A 435 -17.12 14.24 12.79
N SER A 436 -18.39 13.91 12.54
CA SER A 436 -19.21 13.18 13.53
C SER A 436 -18.66 11.79 13.88
N LYS A 437 -17.85 11.19 12.99
CA LYS A 437 -17.14 9.93 13.26
C LYS A 437 -15.79 10.18 13.90
N LEU A 438 -15.00 11.10 13.32
CA LEU A 438 -13.65 11.38 13.78
C LEU A 438 -13.59 12.04 15.16
N ILE A 439 -14.63 12.76 15.55
CA ILE A 439 -14.67 13.43 16.85
C ILE A 439 -14.63 12.41 17.99
N ILE A 440 -15.33 11.28 17.84
CA ILE A 440 -15.36 10.19 18.83
C ILE A 440 -13.99 9.56 18.92
N ASP A 441 -13.39 9.23 17.77
CA ASP A 441 -12.04 8.69 17.74
C ASP A 441 -11.10 9.65 18.49
N TRP A 442 -11.12 10.94 18.22
CA TRP A 442 -10.17 11.90 18.80
C TRP A 442 -10.52 12.42 20.20
N GLY A 443 -11.47 11.79 20.92
CA GLY A 443 -11.85 12.20 22.28
C GLY A 443 -12.39 13.63 22.33
N GLY A 444 -13.05 14.04 21.25
CA GLY A 444 -13.62 15.38 21.12
C GLY A 444 -15.10 15.42 21.43
N GLU A 445 -15.60 16.63 21.67
CA GLU A 445 -17.01 16.89 21.93
C GLU A 445 -17.52 18.03 21.04
N ALA A 446 -18.77 17.91 20.59
CA ALA A 446 -19.44 18.91 19.77
C ALA A 446 -20.41 19.69 20.67
N ILE A 447 -20.01 20.91 21.06
CA ILE A 447 -20.81 21.77 21.93
C ILE A 447 -21.68 22.71 21.09
N PRO A 448 -23.02 22.61 21.17
CA PRO A 448 -23.90 23.61 20.59
C PRO A 448 -23.72 24.96 21.31
N GLN A 449 -23.69 26.04 20.54
CA GLN A 449 -23.58 27.41 21.03
C GLN A 449 -24.95 28.10 20.98
N ASP A 450 -25.10 29.18 21.76
CA ASP A 450 -26.34 29.96 21.83
C ASP A 450 -26.72 30.62 20.50
N ASP A 451 -25.75 30.84 19.61
CA ASP A 451 -25.95 31.38 18.26
C ASP A 451 -26.37 30.30 17.23
N GLY A 452 -26.60 29.07 17.67
CA GLY A 452 -26.96 27.93 16.83
C GLY A 452 -25.79 27.29 16.09
N THR A 453 -24.56 27.75 16.33
CA THR A 453 -23.34 27.11 15.79
C THR A 453 -22.87 25.95 16.68
N VAL A 454 -21.94 25.14 16.18
CA VAL A 454 -21.33 24.04 16.92
C VAL A 454 -19.84 24.28 17.01
N ARG A 455 -19.28 24.21 18.23
CA ARG A 455 -17.85 24.19 18.48
C ARG A 455 -17.36 22.79 18.81
N TYR A 456 -16.27 22.41 18.18
CA TYR A 456 -15.57 21.16 18.41
C TYR A 456 -14.45 21.41 19.41
N GLN A 457 -14.52 20.76 20.56
CA GLN A 457 -13.48 20.78 21.58
C GLN A 457 -12.77 19.43 21.66
N PHE A 458 -11.50 19.45 22.05
CA PHE A 458 -10.65 18.26 22.17
C PHE A 458 -9.87 18.37 23.48
N ILE A 459 -10.58 18.36 24.61
CA ILE A 459 -10.00 18.59 25.94
C ILE A 459 -9.04 17.46 26.30
N GLN A 460 -9.48 16.20 26.18
CA GLN A 460 -8.65 15.03 26.47
C GLN A 460 -7.35 15.06 25.66
N LEU A 461 -7.42 15.30 24.36
CA LEU A 461 -6.24 15.42 23.49
C LEU A 461 -5.27 16.50 23.98
N ARG A 462 -5.78 17.66 24.43
CA ARG A 462 -4.96 18.77 24.94
C ARG A 462 -4.24 18.39 26.22
N GLU A 463 -4.96 17.80 27.16
CA GLU A 463 -4.46 17.39 28.46
C GLU A 463 -3.39 16.31 28.32
N GLU A 464 -3.67 15.25 27.53
CA GLU A 464 -2.71 14.17 27.27
C GLU A 464 -1.42 14.71 26.61
N LEU A 465 -1.55 15.58 25.59
CA LEU A 465 -0.39 16.18 24.92
C LEU A 465 0.38 17.16 25.82
N GLN A 466 -0.29 17.86 26.73
CA GLN A 466 0.39 18.71 27.70
C GLN A 466 1.14 17.86 28.73
N GLU A 467 0.53 16.78 29.19
CA GLU A 467 1.11 15.89 30.18
C GLU A 467 2.35 15.18 29.64
N ILE A 468 2.29 14.64 28.43
CA ILE A 468 3.45 13.97 27.83
C ILE A 468 4.61 14.96 27.59
N ARG A 469 4.33 16.24 27.32
CA ARG A 469 5.35 17.29 27.26
C ARG A 469 6.00 17.51 28.62
N ASN A 470 5.23 17.50 29.70
CA ASN A 470 5.76 17.63 31.06
C ASN A 470 6.67 16.44 31.42
N ILE A 471 6.23 15.21 31.13
CA ILE A 471 7.02 13.99 31.33
C ILE A 471 8.35 14.05 30.56
N ARG A 472 8.28 14.46 29.28
CA ARG A 472 9.50 14.66 28.47
C ARG A 472 10.41 15.73 29.05
N ALA A 473 9.88 16.81 29.62
CA ALA A 473 10.70 17.86 30.19
C ALA A 473 11.51 17.39 31.42
N THR A 474 10.92 16.52 32.24
CA THR A 474 11.55 16.03 33.48
C THR A 474 12.45 14.82 33.28
N ARG A 475 12.27 14.06 32.19
CA ARG A 475 13.07 12.85 31.92
C ARG A 475 14.52 13.17 31.51
N ASP A 476 15.48 12.47 32.13
CA ASP A 476 16.91 12.59 31.81
C ASP A 476 17.17 12.17 30.35
N GLY A 477 17.84 13.02 29.59
CA GLY A 477 18.04 12.89 28.14
C GLY A 477 19.27 12.07 27.75
N LYS A 478 19.86 11.31 28.67
CA LYS A 478 21.07 10.48 28.42
C LYS A 478 20.75 9.29 27.51
N SER A 479 20.65 9.58 26.22
CA SER A 479 20.61 8.59 25.13
C SER A 479 22.01 8.12 24.72
N ASP A 480 23.05 8.88 25.09
CA ASP A 480 24.44 8.52 24.88
C ASP A 480 24.86 7.36 25.80
N LEU A 481 25.51 6.36 25.24
CA LEU A 481 26.04 5.21 25.98
C LEU A 481 27.27 5.60 26.82
N GLY A 482 27.83 6.78 26.60
CA GLY A 482 29.03 7.26 27.26
C GLY A 482 30.28 6.48 26.83
N ASN A 483 31.34 6.59 27.62
CA ASN A 483 32.60 5.92 27.32
C ASN A 483 32.48 4.40 27.47
N ILE A 484 33.06 3.65 26.53
CA ILE A 484 33.23 2.21 26.67
C ILE A 484 34.31 1.96 27.72
N TYR A 485 33.91 1.48 28.90
CA TYR A 485 34.84 1.18 30.01
C TYR A 485 35.50 -0.20 29.90
N MET A 486 34.90 -1.12 29.15
CA MET A 486 35.40 -2.48 28.96
C MET A 486 35.09 -2.93 27.54
N ASP A 487 36.13 -3.28 26.79
CA ASP A 487 36.04 -3.92 25.48
C ASP A 487 36.57 -5.34 25.61
N THR A 488 35.72 -6.33 25.38
CA THR A 488 36.11 -7.75 25.36
C THR A 488 36.82 -8.15 24.06
N GLY A 489 37.02 -7.19 23.14
CA GLY A 489 37.73 -7.33 21.89
C GLY A 489 39.26 -7.40 22.03
N LYS A 490 39.76 -8.57 22.37
CA LYS A 490 40.90 -9.28 21.74
C LYS A 490 41.10 -10.61 22.49
N LEU A 491 40.54 -11.68 21.92
CA LEU A 491 41.16 -13.02 21.96
C LEU A 491 41.65 -13.33 20.55
#